data_AF-A0A929ZSU8-F1
#
_entry.id   AF-A0A929ZSU8-F1
#
_cell.length_a   1.000
_cell.length_b   1.000
_cell.length_c   1.000
_cell.angle_alpha   90.00
_cell.angle_beta   90.00
_cell.angle_gamma   90.00
#
_symmetry.space_group_name_H-M   'P 1'
#
loop_
_entity.id
_entity.type
_entity.pdbx_description
1 polymer ?
#
loop_
_entity_poly.entity_id
_entity_poly.type
_entity_poly.pdbx_seq_one_letter_code
_entity_poly.pdbx_strand_id
1 'polypeptide(L)'
;MNAKEHQQILEKYISCGGNQRIIEACRRFSMQNFAKLKYELSRLNKTAEANVSAEIPADKPADQGSGNPKTEAPRKVFNDFIADYPVELHKVFRRRWGLWMEACSLKIQLGELDPKDEDEAFELQWKIWVCFREFDQCQKVLKHYREHKRIMPLETETDFEGMSELEIYKYRDNLRALITRRKQTIKKMENSLPAPEDPEYKSRLHTLNLKREQLQEKENELMECEKFLNNGK
;
A
#
# COMPACT_ATOMS: atom_id res chain seq x y z
N MET A 1 -26.53 1.56 -40.27
CA MET A 1 -25.10 1.47 -40.68
C MET A 1 -24.43 0.23 -40.08
N ASN A 2 -24.61 -0.08 -38.79
CA ASN A 2 -23.86 -1.12 -38.07
C ASN A 2 -24.03 -2.59 -38.54
N ALA A 3 -25.17 -2.96 -39.15
CA ALA A 3 -25.40 -4.34 -39.59
C ALA A 3 -24.54 -4.76 -40.81
N LYS A 4 -24.25 -3.81 -41.72
CA LYS A 4 -23.37 -4.05 -42.88
C LYS A 4 -21.91 -4.16 -42.45
N GLU A 5 -21.48 -3.31 -41.52
CA GLU A 5 -20.13 -3.36 -40.94
C GLU A 5 -19.88 -4.66 -40.19
N HIS A 6 -20.88 -5.16 -39.46
CA HIS A 6 -20.80 -6.44 -38.79
C HIS A 6 -20.59 -7.61 -39.77
N GLN A 7 -21.30 -7.61 -40.90
CA GLN A 7 -21.11 -8.63 -41.94
C GLN A 7 -19.70 -8.57 -42.52
N GLN A 8 -19.18 -7.36 -42.80
CA GLN A 8 -17.81 -7.18 -43.29
C GLN A 8 -16.75 -7.67 -42.30
N ILE A 9 -16.94 -7.44 -41.00
CA ILE A 9 -16.01 -7.93 -39.96
C ILE A 9 -16.09 -9.45 -39.84
N LEU A 10 -17.29 -10.04 -39.95
CA LEU A 10 -17.48 -11.49 -39.92
C LEU A 10 -16.77 -12.16 -41.11
N GLU A 11 -16.92 -11.61 -42.32
CA GLU A 11 -16.23 -12.10 -43.53
C GLU A 11 -14.71 -12.00 -43.39
N LYS A 12 -14.19 -10.87 -42.88
CA LYS A 12 -12.77 -10.71 -42.60
C LYS A 12 -12.28 -11.74 -41.58
N TYR A 13 -13.02 -11.96 -40.51
CA TYR A 13 -12.68 -12.94 -39.48
C TYR A 13 -12.64 -14.38 -40.02
N ILE A 14 -13.57 -14.74 -40.91
CA ILE A 14 -13.55 -16.03 -41.62
C ILE A 14 -12.31 -16.12 -42.52
N SER A 15 -12.01 -15.08 -43.29
CA SER A 15 -10.84 -15.06 -44.20
C SER A 15 -9.49 -15.17 -43.48
N CYS A 16 -9.41 -14.68 -42.24
CA CYS A 16 -8.22 -14.77 -41.39
C CYS A 16 -8.11 -16.09 -40.61
N GLY A 17 -8.93 -17.10 -40.92
CA GLY A 17 -8.87 -18.42 -40.26
C GLY A 17 -9.48 -18.43 -38.85
N GLY A 18 -10.45 -17.57 -38.57
CA GLY A 18 -11.08 -17.45 -37.26
C GLY A 18 -11.85 -18.68 -36.80
N ASN A 19 -12.01 -18.82 -35.49
CA ASN A 19 -12.62 -20.00 -34.87
C ASN A 19 -14.10 -20.18 -35.27
N GLN A 20 -14.44 -21.38 -35.79
CA GLN A 20 -15.78 -21.77 -36.26
C GLN A 20 -16.90 -21.51 -35.24
N ARG A 21 -16.66 -21.76 -33.95
CA ARG A 21 -17.67 -21.57 -32.88
C ARG A 21 -18.04 -20.10 -32.69
N ILE A 22 -17.08 -19.19 -32.90
CA ILE A 22 -17.29 -17.75 -32.75
C ILE A 22 -18.06 -17.20 -33.96
N ILE A 23 -17.80 -17.75 -35.16
CA ILE A 23 -18.52 -17.42 -36.39
C ILE A 23 -20.01 -17.78 -36.26
N GLU A 24 -20.30 -18.99 -35.76
CA GLU A 24 -21.68 -19.45 -35.57
C GLU A 24 -22.43 -18.63 -34.50
N ALA A 25 -21.76 -18.36 -33.37
CA ALA A 25 -22.34 -17.57 -32.27
C ALA A 25 -22.59 -16.11 -32.64
N CYS A 26 -21.73 -15.52 -33.49
CA CYS A 26 -21.81 -14.11 -33.87
C CYS A 26 -22.43 -13.91 -35.28
N ARG A 27 -23.15 -14.89 -35.82
CA ARG A 27 -23.76 -14.81 -37.16
C ARG A 27 -24.84 -13.73 -37.27
N ARG A 28 -25.59 -13.49 -36.17
CA ARG A 28 -26.64 -12.46 -36.10
C ARG A 28 -26.08 -11.17 -35.52
N PHE A 29 -26.47 -10.04 -36.11
CA PHE A 29 -26.08 -8.74 -35.63
C PHE A 29 -26.67 -8.44 -34.24
N SER A 30 -25.79 -8.15 -33.29
CA SER A 30 -26.07 -7.57 -31.98
C SER A 30 -24.88 -6.70 -31.61
N MET A 31 -25.08 -5.65 -30.82
CA MET A 31 -23.99 -4.79 -30.34
C MET A 31 -22.93 -5.58 -29.55
N GLN A 32 -23.37 -6.60 -28.80
CA GLN A 32 -22.47 -7.48 -28.06
C GLN A 32 -21.64 -8.38 -29.00
N ASN A 33 -22.28 -8.95 -30.03
CA ASN A 33 -21.61 -9.79 -31.03
C ASN A 33 -20.61 -8.98 -31.87
N PHE A 34 -20.97 -7.74 -32.20
CA PHE A 34 -20.10 -6.82 -32.93
C PHE A 34 -18.82 -6.49 -32.14
N ALA A 35 -18.95 -6.17 -30.85
CA ALA A 35 -17.80 -5.93 -29.99
C ALA A 35 -16.91 -7.18 -29.86
N LYS A 36 -17.52 -8.35 -29.70
CA LYS A 36 -16.82 -9.64 -29.58
C LYS A 36 -16.04 -9.99 -30.85
N LEU A 37 -16.65 -9.84 -32.03
CA LEU A 37 -15.97 -10.06 -33.32
C LEU A 37 -14.79 -9.10 -33.54
N LYS A 38 -14.95 -7.81 -33.17
CA LYS A 38 -13.88 -6.82 -33.31
C LYS A 38 -12.68 -7.15 -32.42
N TYR A 39 -12.94 -7.61 -31.19
CA TYR A 39 -11.89 -8.05 -30.28
C TYR A 39 -11.16 -9.30 -30.80
N GLU A 40 -11.90 -10.31 -31.24
CA GLU A 40 -11.34 -11.56 -31.76
C GLU A 40 -10.53 -11.34 -33.05
N LEU A 41 -10.99 -10.47 -33.95
CA LEU A 41 -10.24 -10.08 -35.15
C LEU A 41 -8.94 -9.36 -34.80
N SER A 42 -8.98 -8.42 -33.84
CA SER A 42 -7.76 -7.74 -33.37
C SER A 42 -6.77 -8.70 -32.71
N ARG A 43 -7.27 -9.74 -32.03
CA ARG A 43 -6.44 -10.79 -31.45
C ARG A 43 -5.75 -11.60 -32.54
N LEU A 44 -6.48 -12.07 -33.55
CA LEU A 44 -5.92 -12.85 -34.66
C LEU A 44 -4.85 -12.08 -35.43
N ASN A 45 -5.06 -10.79 -35.69
CA ASN A 45 -4.07 -9.96 -36.39
C ASN A 45 -2.78 -9.80 -35.56
N LYS A 46 -2.88 -9.63 -34.24
CA LYS A 46 -1.70 -9.59 -33.37
C LYS A 46 -0.93 -10.91 -33.36
N THR A 47 -1.63 -12.05 -33.39
CA THR A 47 -0.97 -13.36 -33.46
C THR A 47 -0.34 -13.61 -34.82
N ALA A 48 -0.95 -13.11 -35.90
CA ALA A 48 -0.38 -13.19 -37.25
C ALA A 48 0.89 -12.33 -37.38
N GLU A 49 0.91 -11.13 -36.80
CA GLU A 49 2.10 -10.25 -36.75
C GLU A 49 3.25 -10.87 -35.93
N ALA A 50 2.94 -11.65 -34.89
CA ALA A 50 3.94 -12.35 -34.08
C ALA A 50 4.59 -13.57 -34.78
N ASN A 51 3.90 -14.20 -35.74
CA ASN A 51 4.38 -15.43 -36.40
C ASN A 51 5.26 -15.19 -37.64
N VAL A 52 5.42 -13.95 -38.12
CA VAL A 52 6.24 -13.64 -39.32
C VAL A 52 7.72 -13.40 -38.98
N SER A 53 8.11 -13.34 -37.71
CA SER A 53 9.50 -13.04 -37.27
C SER A 53 10.23 -14.22 -36.60
N ALA A 54 9.91 -15.48 -36.92
CA ALA A 54 10.54 -16.64 -36.30
C ALA A 54 11.24 -17.58 -37.29
N GLU A 55 12.53 -17.34 -37.55
CA GLU A 55 13.54 -18.38 -37.83
C GLU A 55 14.64 -18.31 -36.76
N ILE A 56 15.09 -19.47 -36.28
CA ILE A 56 15.66 -19.85 -34.95
C ILE A 56 17.24 -19.87 -35.08
N PRO A 57 18.16 -19.78 -34.05
CA PRO A 57 18.10 -20.59 -32.81
C PRO A 57 18.82 -20.16 -31.49
N ALA A 58 18.47 -20.95 -30.46
CA ALA A 58 19.31 -21.47 -29.36
C ALA A 58 19.25 -20.83 -27.95
N ASP A 59 18.74 -21.65 -27.02
CA ASP A 59 19.14 -21.93 -25.63
C ASP A 59 19.23 -20.83 -24.55
N LYS A 60 18.20 -20.80 -23.67
CA LYS A 60 18.11 -20.39 -22.24
C LYS A 60 18.59 -18.98 -21.79
N PRO A 61 18.16 -18.52 -20.59
CA PRO A 61 16.91 -18.69 -19.86
C PRO A 61 16.10 -17.38 -19.86
N ALA A 62 14.86 -17.45 -19.36
CA ALA A 62 13.88 -16.36 -19.36
C ALA A 62 14.40 -15.04 -18.77
N ASP A 63 14.91 -14.17 -19.64
CA ASP A 63 15.02 -12.75 -19.39
C ASP A 63 13.71 -12.11 -19.88
N GLN A 64 12.96 -11.50 -18.96
CA GLN A 64 11.81 -10.66 -19.30
C GLN A 64 12.34 -9.36 -19.90
N GLY A 65 12.80 -9.45 -21.14
CA GLY A 65 13.25 -8.34 -21.95
C GLY A 65 12.06 -7.50 -22.43
N SER A 66 12.03 -6.27 -21.91
CA SER A 66 11.93 -5.07 -22.75
C SER A 66 10.63 -4.90 -23.54
N GLY A 67 9.56 -4.57 -22.82
CA GLY A 67 8.60 -3.61 -23.36
C GLY A 67 9.24 -2.22 -23.29
N ASN A 68 9.36 -1.54 -24.44
CA ASN A 68 9.74 -0.13 -24.52
C ASN A 68 9.09 0.66 -23.37
N PRO A 69 9.86 1.41 -22.56
CA PRO A 69 9.29 2.20 -21.49
C PRO A 69 8.42 3.26 -22.15
N LYS A 70 7.10 3.05 -22.10
CA LYS A 70 6.16 4.17 -22.13
C LYS A 70 6.70 5.15 -21.11
N THR A 71 6.91 6.39 -21.53
CA THR A 71 7.28 7.50 -20.65
C THR A 71 6.11 7.74 -19.69
N GLU A 72 5.95 6.82 -18.73
CA GLU A 72 5.11 6.99 -17.57
C GLU A 72 5.72 8.15 -16.82
N ALA A 73 4.93 9.21 -16.63
CA ALA A 73 5.31 10.30 -15.75
C ALA A 73 5.87 9.71 -14.44
N PRO A 74 6.96 10.26 -13.89
CA PRO A 74 7.62 9.70 -12.73
C PRO A 74 6.57 9.45 -11.65
N ARG A 75 6.40 8.16 -11.29
CA ARG A 75 5.41 7.77 -10.28
C ARG A 75 5.79 8.49 -9.00
N LYS A 76 4.92 9.39 -8.53
CA LYS A 76 5.15 10.09 -7.28
C LYS A 76 5.20 9.05 -6.16
N VAL A 77 6.30 9.05 -5.40
CA VAL A 77 6.47 8.16 -4.25
C VAL A 77 5.36 8.41 -3.22
N PHE A 78 5.03 9.69 -3.00
CA PHE A 78 3.92 10.10 -2.16
C PHE A 78 3.03 11.14 -2.85
N ASN A 79 1.74 11.09 -2.54
CA ASN A 79 0.71 11.96 -3.12
C ASN A 79 0.40 13.20 -2.26
N ASP A 80 1.22 13.49 -1.26
CA ASP A 80 1.07 14.57 -0.29
C ASP A 80 2.31 15.48 -0.26
N PHE A 81 2.09 16.76 0.01
CA PHE A 81 3.14 17.76 0.13
C PHE A 81 3.34 18.17 1.58
N ILE A 82 4.54 18.64 1.92
CA ILE A 82 4.82 19.15 3.27
C ILE A 82 3.91 20.31 3.66
N ALA A 83 3.46 21.11 2.69
CA ALA A 83 2.53 22.22 2.89
C ALA A 83 1.12 21.77 3.29
N ASP A 84 0.75 20.51 3.05
CA ASP A 84 -0.54 19.94 3.49
C ASP A 84 -0.59 19.69 5.01
N TYR A 85 0.57 19.79 5.68
CA TYR A 85 0.76 19.48 7.08
C TYR A 85 1.14 20.74 7.89
N PRO A 86 0.73 20.80 9.16
CA PRO A 86 1.10 21.85 10.08
C PRO A 86 2.58 21.66 10.50
N VAL A 87 3.20 22.73 10.99
CA VAL A 87 4.66 22.81 11.22
C VAL A 87 5.14 21.72 12.20
N GLU A 88 4.31 21.37 13.17
CA GLU A 88 4.56 20.32 14.16
C GLU A 88 4.78 18.95 13.49
N LEU A 89 4.06 18.66 12.41
CA LEU A 89 4.16 17.40 11.65
C LEU A 89 5.25 17.42 10.58
N HIS A 90 5.91 18.56 10.31
CA HIS A 90 6.98 18.64 9.30
C HIS A 90 8.19 17.78 9.67
N LYS A 91 8.47 17.60 10.97
CA LYS A 91 9.52 16.69 11.44
C LYS A 91 9.19 15.24 11.07
N VAL A 92 7.95 14.82 11.31
CA VAL A 92 7.44 13.47 10.98
C VAL A 92 7.45 13.25 9.46
N PHE A 93 7.00 14.25 8.68
CA PHE A 93 7.03 14.19 7.23
C PHE A 93 8.45 14.00 6.69
N ARG A 94 9.42 14.77 7.21
CA ARG A 94 10.84 14.62 6.85
C ARG A 94 11.39 13.25 7.25
N ARG A 95 11.10 12.79 8.47
CA ARG A 95 11.52 11.47 8.96
C ARG A 95 11.01 10.34 8.07
N ARG A 96 9.72 10.38 7.68
CA ARG A 96 9.11 9.43 6.73
C ARG A 96 9.90 9.35 5.43
N TRP A 97 10.30 10.49 4.89
CA TRP A 97 11.03 10.51 3.62
C TRP A 97 12.46 10.00 3.77
N GLY A 98 13.12 10.35 4.88
CA GLY A 98 14.42 9.81 5.25
C GLY A 98 14.41 8.29 5.37
N LEU A 99 13.44 7.73 6.11
CA LEU A 99 13.28 6.28 6.29
C LEU A 99 13.02 5.56 4.95
N TRP A 100 12.23 6.16 4.06
CA TRP A 100 12.01 5.61 2.72
C TRP A 100 13.32 5.56 1.91
N MET A 101 14.08 6.66 1.90
CA MET A 101 15.35 6.71 1.18
C MET A 101 16.39 5.75 1.77
N GLU A 102 16.44 5.64 3.09
CA GLU A 102 17.29 4.69 3.81
C GLU A 102 16.93 3.25 3.45
N ALA A 103 15.64 2.88 3.48
CA ALA A 103 15.18 1.56 3.06
C ALA A 103 15.51 1.26 1.59
N CYS A 104 15.37 2.24 0.69
CA CYS A 104 15.79 2.09 -0.69
C CYS A 104 17.30 1.86 -0.81
N SER A 105 18.12 2.63 -0.09
CA SER A 105 19.58 2.48 -0.06
C SER A 105 19.98 1.10 0.44
N LEU A 106 19.39 0.63 1.55
CA LEU A 106 19.64 -0.70 2.11
C LEU A 106 19.20 -1.81 1.14
N LYS A 107 18.09 -1.62 0.41
CA LYS A 107 17.62 -2.59 -0.58
C LYS A 107 18.56 -2.71 -1.77
N ILE A 108 19.20 -1.62 -2.17
CA ILE A 108 20.24 -1.60 -3.22
C ILE A 108 21.47 -2.36 -2.71
N GLN A 109 21.96 -2.05 -1.51
CA GLN A 109 23.08 -2.78 -0.88
C GLN A 109 22.83 -4.28 -0.77
N LEU A 110 21.61 -4.67 -0.37
CA LEU A 110 21.20 -6.08 -0.32
C LEU A 110 21.20 -6.75 -1.70
N GLY A 111 21.00 -5.99 -2.78
CA GLY A 111 21.07 -6.52 -4.14
C GLY A 111 22.50 -6.68 -4.68
N GLU A 112 23.48 -6.04 -4.05
CA GLU A 112 24.89 -6.10 -4.43
C GLU A 112 25.67 -7.20 -3.70
N LEU A 113 25.11 -7.75 -2.62
CA LEU A 113 25.71 -8.86 -1.86
C LEU A 113 25.75 -10.17 -2.65
N ASP A 114 26.78 -10.98 -2.39
CA ASP A 114 26.87 -12.35 -2.91
C ASP A 114 25.75 -13.19 -2.25
N PRO A 115 25.03 -14.02 -3.01
CA PRO A 115 24.01 -14.94 -2.47
C PRO A 115 24.49 -15.87 -1.35
N LYS A 116 25.81 -16.06 -1.17
CA LYS A 116 26.39 -16.90 -0.12
C LYS A 116 26.61 -16.19 1.21
N ASP A 117 26.56 -14.86 1.23
CA ASP A 117 26.77 -14.07 2.46
C ASP A 117 25.44 -13.91 3.21
N GLU A 118 24.95 -15.02 3.75
CA GLU A 118 23.64 -15.12 4.40
C GLU A 118 23.52 -14.22 5.64
N ASP A 119 24.58 -14.12 6.44
CA ASP A 119 24.59 -13.33 7.68
C ASP A 119 24.47 -11.82 7.38
N GLU A 120 25.23 -11.30 6.42
CA GLU A 120 25.16 -9.90 6.01
C GLU A 120 23.83 -9.57 5.33
N ALA A 121 23.31 -10.50 4.52
CA ALA A 121 22.00 -10.37 3.91
C ALA A 121 20.89 -10.29 4.98
N PHE A 122 20.96 -11.12 6.02
CA PHE A 122 20.02 -11.09 7.14
C PHE A 122 20.07 -9.75 7.88
N GLU A 123 21.26 -9.25 8.20
CA GLU A 123 21.43 -7.95 8.88
C GLU A 123 20.84 -6.79 8.08
N LEU A 124 21.03 -6.76 6.76
CA LEU A 124 20.41 -5.75 5.89
C LEU A 124 18.89 -5.90 5.84
N GLN A 125 18.38 -7.13 5.73
CA GLN A 125 16.93 -7.39 5.76
C GLN A 125 16.31 -6.94 7.08
N TRP A 126 16.98 -7.19 8.20
CA TRP A 126 16.55 -6.73 9.52
C TRP A 126 16.51 -5.21 9.61
N LYS A 127 17.56 -4.51 9.15
CA LYS A 127 17.59 -3.04 9.10
C LYS A 127 16.47 -2.46 8.22
N ILE A 128 16.22 -3.07 7.07
CA ILE A 128 15.10 -2.69 6.19
C ILE A 128 13.76 -2.84 6.94
N TRP A 129 13.58 -3.96 7.66
CA TRP A 129 12.37 -4.20 8.43
C TRP A 129 12.17 -3.16 9.54
N VAL A 130 13.22 -2.80 10.28
CA VAL A 130 13.18 -1.74 11.29
C VAL A 130 12.80 -0.40 10.66
N CYS A 131 13.38 -0.05 9.51
CA CYS A 131 13.04 1.17 8.77
C CYS A 131 11.54 1.21 8.42
N PHE A 132 10.99 0.10 7.92
CA PHE A 132 9.57 0.04 7.57
C PHE A 132 8.64 0.13 8.79
N ARG A 133 9.04 -0.39 9.96
CA ARG A 133 8.26 -0.23 11.18
C ARG A 133 8.13 1.24 11.59
N GLU A 134 9.24 1.98 11.60
CA GLU A 134 9.20 3.40 11.91
C GLU A 134 8.47 4.21 10.82
N PHE A 135 8.62 3.79 9.56
CA PHE A 135 7.94 4.40 8.44
C PHE A 135 6.41 4.28 8.56
N ASP A 136 5.91 3.10 8.93
CA ASP A 136 4.49 2.84 9.16
C ASP A 136 3.92 3.71 10.28
N GLN A 137 4.70 3.95 11.35
CA GLN A 137 4.31 4.88 12.41
C GLN A 137 4.18 6.31 11.88
N CYS A 138 5.16 6.79 11.11
CA CYS A 138 5.09 8.11 10.49
C CYS A 138 3.88 8.23 9.54
N GLN A 139 3.60 7.19 8.75
CA GLN A 139 2.43 7.13 7.87
C GLN A 139 1.12 7.18 8.65
N LYS A 140 1.01 6.45 9.76
CA LYS A 140 -0.18 6.45 10.64
C LYS A 140 -0.50 7.86 11.14
N VAL A 141 0.51 8.58 11.63
CA VAL A 141 0.37 9.95 12.13
C VAL A 141 -0.09 10.91 11.03
N LEU A 142 0.58 10.91 9.88
CA LEU A 142 0.24 11.80 8.77
C LEU A 142 -1.13 11.49 8.17
N LYS A 143 -1.48 10.21 8.02
CA LYS A 143 -2.80 9.77 7.55
C LYS A 143 -3.92 10.22 8.50
N HIS A 144 -3.71 10.07 9.81
CA HIS A 144 -4.67 10.52 10.82
C HIS A 144 -4.95 12.02 10.70
N TYR A 145 -3.90 12.84 10.51
CA TYR A 145 -4.07 14.27 10.28
C TYR A 145 -4.83 14.56 8.97
N ARG A 146 -4.57 13.85 7.87
CA ARG A 146 -5.33 14.07 6.63
C ARG A 146 -6.81 13.77 6.79
N GLU A 147 -7.16 12.71 7.50
CA GLU A 147 -8.54 12.24 7.68
C GLU A 147 -9.32 13.07 8.71
N HIS A 148 -8.67 13.53 9.77
CA HIS A 148 -9.36 14.13 10.91
C HIS A 148 -8.94 15.58 11.21
N LYS A 149 -7.89 16.10 10.55
CA LYS A 149 -7.30 17.43 10.80
C LYS A 149 -6.93 17.65 12.26
N ARG A 150 -6.53 16.58 12.94
CA ARG A 150 -6.09 16.57 14.34
C ARG A 150 -4.69 15.98 14.42
N ILE A 151 -3.87 16.58 15.28
CA ILE A 151 -2.49 16.14 15.50
C ILE A 151 -2.54 15.00 16.52
N MET A 152 -2.00 13.86 16.11
CA MET A 152 -1.84 12.71 16.97
C MET A 152 -0.67 12.98 17.95
N PRO A 153 -0.78 12.65 19.25
CA PRO A 153 0.30 12.84 20.22
C PRO A 153 1.59 12.15 19.74
N LEU A 154 2.72 12.88 19.80
CA LEU A 154 4.01 12.45 19.25
C LEU A 154 5.01 12.03 20.34
N GLU A 155 4.94 12.70 21.49
CA GLU A 155 5.84 12.52 22.63
C GLU A 155 4.98 12.22 23.86
N THR A 156 5.55 11.56 24.87
CA THR A 156 4.88 11.40 26.16
C THR A 156 5.48 12.32 27.20
N GLU A 157 4.63 12.77 28.11
CA GLU A 157 5.02 13.65 29.22
C GLU A 157 5.51 12.86 30.44
N THR A 158 5.56 11.53 30.37
CA THR A 158 5.88 10.70 31.54
C THR A 158 7.37 10.49 31.72
N ASP A 159 7.94 11.13 32.74
CA ASP A 159 9.31 10.92 33.16
C ASP A 159 9.46 9.54 33.85
N PHE A 160 10.03 8.56 33.15
CA PHE A 160 10.30 7.21 33.69
C PHE A 160 11.58 7.13 34.54
N GLU A 161 12.40 8.18 34.54
CA GLU A 161 13.74 8.18 35.16
C GLU A 161 13.72 7.93 36.68
N GLY A 162 12.61 8.30 37.34
CA GLY A 162 12.43 8.17 38.79
C GLY A 162 11.76 6.87 39.28
N MET A 163 11.28 5.99 38.39
CA MET A 163 10.60 4.74 38.78
C MET A 163 11.58 3.58 39.01
N SER A 164 11.24 2.70 39.95
CA SER A 164 11.93 1.42 40.13
C SER A 164 11.60 0.44 39.00
N GLU A 165 12.52 -0.45 38.63
CA GLU A 165 12.32 -1.43 37.54
C GLU A 165 11.03 -2.24 37.72
N LEU A 166 10.75 -2.69 38.96
CA LEU A 166 9.52 -3.40 39.31
C LEU A 166 8.25 -2.56 39.11
N GLU A 167 8.34 -1.25 39.32
CA GLU A 167 7.23 -0.32 39.09
C GLU A 167 7.02 -0.12 37.59
N ILE A 168 8.10 -0.03 36.80
CA ILE A 168 8.03 0.07 35.34
C ILE A 168 7.40 -1.20 34.74
N TYR A 169 7.76 -2.39 35.23
CA TYR A 169 7.13 -3.64 34.79
C TYR A 169 5.62 -3.68 35.09
N LYS A 170 5.21 -3.30 36.31
CA LYS A 170 3.79 -3.22 36.68
C LYS A 170 3.05 -2.18 35.85
N TYR A 171 3.67 -1.03 35.62
CA TYR A 171 3.12 0.04 34.81
C TYR A 171 2.92 -0.40 33.35
N ARG A 172 3.90 -1.08 32.75
CA ARG A 172 3.82 -1.68 31.42
C ARG A 172 2.66 -2.65 31.29
N ASP A 173 2.51 -3.57 32.24
CA ASP A 173 1.44 -4.58 32.15
C ASP A 173 0.06 -3.95 32.33
N ASN A 174 -0.07 -2.94 33.20
CA ASN A 174 -1.27 -2.12 33.32
C ASN A 174 -1.58 -1.35 32.03
N LEU A 175 -0.56 -0.75 31.39
CA LEU A 175 -0.71 -0.07 30.09
C LEU A 175 -1.19 -1.03 29.00
N ARG A 176 -0.61 -2.23 28.90
CA ARG A 176 -1.05 -3.27 27.93
C ARG A 176 -2.52 -3.64 28.13
N ALA A 177 -2.94 -3.82 29.39
CA ALA A 177 -4.34 -4.10 29.71
C ALA A 177 -5.26 -2.93 29.36
N LEU A 178 -4.86 -1.69 29.68
CA LEU A 178 -5.57 -0.46 29.35
C LEU A 178 -5.74 -0.27 27.85
N ILE A 179 -4.66 -0.41 27.08
CA ILE A 179 -4.65 -0.33 25.61
C ILE A 179 -5.62 -1.35 25.02
N THR A 180 -5.57 -2.60 25.50
CA THR A 180 -6.46 -3.66 25.02
C THR A 180 -7.94 -3.32 25.28
N ARG A 181 -8.28 -2.89 26.49
CA ARG A 181 -9.64 -2.48 26.85
C ARG A 181 -10.09 -1.28 26.01
N ARG A 182 -9.21 -0.29 25.82
CA ARG A 182 -9.49 0.93 25.08
C ARG A 182 -9.72 0.66 23.59
N LYS A 183 -8.91 -0.23 22.98
CA LYS A 183 -9.13 -0.73 21.61
C LYS A 183 -10.50 -1.38 21.46
N GLN A 184 -10.93 -2.19 22.43
CA GLN A 184 -12.26 -2.79 22.41
C GLN A 184 -13.36 -1.73 22.52
N THR A 185 -13.20 -0.71 23.37
CA THR A 185 -14.17 0.41 23.47
C THR A 185 -14.25 1.20 22.16
N ILE A 186 -13.12 1.52 21.54
CA ILE A 186 -13.09 2.25 20.27
C ILE A 186 -13.78 1.43 19.19
N LYS A 187 -13.48 0.13 19.07
CA LYS A 187 -14.14 -0.76 18.11
C LYS A 187 -15.66 -0.83 18.33
N LYS A 188 -16.12 -0.88 19.58
CA LYS A 188 -17.55 -0.82 19.90
C LYS A 188 -18.17 0.51 19.47
N MET A 189 -17.48 1.62 19.71
CA MET A 189 -17.96 2.95 19.32
C MET A 189 -17.95 3.18 17.81
N GLU A 190 -16.98 2.60 17.09
CA GLU A 190 -16.92 2.62 15.63
C GLU A 190 -18.13 1.89 15.04
N ASN A 191 -18.47 0.72 15.60
CA ASN A 191 -19.63 -0.05 15.16
C ASN A 191 -20.97 0.63 15.49
N SER A 192 -21.01 1.47 16.52
CA SER A 192 -22.20 2.21 16.94
C SER A 192 -22.28 3.63 16.35
N LEU A 193 -21.43 3.97 15.38
CA LEU A 193 -21.51 5.26 14.69
C LEU A 193 -22.80 5.32 13.86
N PRO A 194 -23.59 6.39 14.01
CA PRO A 194 -24.80 6.57 13.19
C PRO A 194 -24.43 6.89 11.74
N ALA A 195 -25.42 6.97 10.86
CA ALA A 195 -25.21 7.33 9.47
C ALA A 195 -24.63 8.76 9.34
N PRO A 196 -23.86 9.08 8.28
CA PRO A 196 -23.26 10.41 8.09
C PRO A 196 -24.27 11.57 8.04
N GLU A 197 -25.53 11.26 7.75
CA GLU A 197 -26.66 12.21 7.66
C GLU A 197 -27.22 12.61 9.03
N ASP A 198 -26.89 11.88 10.10
CA ASP A 198 -27.38 12.14 11.45
C ASP A 198 -26.67 13.36 12.08
N PRO A 199 -27.40 14.31 12.70
CA PRO A 199 -26.82 15.42 13.45
C PRO A 199 -25.78 15.00 14.51
N GLU A 200 -25.97 13.84 15.16
CA GLU A 200 -25.06 13.35 16.20
C GLU A 200 -23.77 12.74 15.63
N TYR A 201 -23.70 12.44 14.33
CA TYR A 201 -22.56 11.78 13.71
C TYR A 201 -21.25 12.54 13.97
N LYS A 202 -21.24 13.85 13.76
CA LYS A 202 -20.05 14.69 13.94
C LYS A 202 -19.56 14.70 15.40
N SER A 203 -20.49 14.76 16.36
CA SER A 203 -20.16 14.77 17.79
C SER A 203 -19.60 13.42 18.26
N ARG A 204 -20.24 12.32 17.84
CA ARG A 204 -19.76 10.96 18.14
C ARG A 204 -18.42 10.67 17.46
N LEU A 205 -18.22 11.13 16.23
CA LEU A 205 -16.95 11.01 15.51
C LEU A 205 -15.84 11.81 16.20
N HIS A 206 -16.12 13.03 16.65
CA HIS A 206 -15.17 13.83 17.42
C HIS A 206 -14.74 13.12 18.71
N THR A 207 -15.72 12.58 19.45
CA THR A 207 -15.47 11.81 20.68
C THR A 207 -14.64 10.56 20.38
N LEU A 208 -14.96 9.85 19.29
CA LEU A 208 -14.24 8.67 18.86
C LEU A 208 -12.78 8.99 18.52
N ASN A 209 -12.54 10.08 17.81
CA ASN A 209 -11.20 10.55 17.48
C ASN A 209 -10.41 10.97 18.73
N LEU A 210 -11.05 11.65 19.69
CA LEU A 210 -10.40 11.96 20.97
C LEU A 210 -9.99 10.67 21.71
N LYS A 211 -10.83 9.63 21.67
CA LYS A 211 -10.47 8.34 22.27
C LYS A 211 -9.32 7.64 21.52
N ARG A 212 -9.22 7.82 20.20
CA ARG A 212 -8.10 7.31 19.38
C ARG A 212 -6.80 8.06 19.68
N GLU A 213 -6.85 9.37 19.87
CA GLU A 213 -5.69 10.18 20.30
C GLU A 213 -5.18 9.73 21.67
N GLN A 214 -6.08 9.58 22.65
CA GLN A 214 -5.73 9.06 23.97
C GLN A 214 -5.20 7.62 23.90
N LEU A 215 -5.72 6.79 22.99
CA LEU A 215 -5.15 5.45 22.77
C LEU A 215 -3.72 5.55 22.25
N GLN A 216 -3.45 6.43 21.29
CA GLN A 216 -2.11 6.61 20.76
C GLN A 216 -1.15 7.11 21.84
N GLU A 217 -1.55 8.06 22.66
CA GLU A 217 -0.76 8.54 23.79
C GLU A 217 -0.32 7.37 24.69
N LYS A 218 -1.26 6.47 25.04
CA LYS A 218 -0.94 5.25 25.80
C LYS A 218 -0.06 4.26 25.05
N GLU A 219 -0.18 4.17 23.73
CA GLU A 219 0.72 3.35 22.89
C GLU A 219 2.14 3.94 22.87
N ASN A 220 2.28 5.26 22.82
CA ASN A 220 3.57 5.93 22.90
C ASN A 220 4.20 5.74 24.28
N GLU A 221 3.41 5.85 25.37
CA GLU A 221 3.88 5.62 26.75
C GLU A 221 4.42 4.19 26.90
N LEU A 222 3.72 3.22 26.32
CA LEU A 222 4.18 1.83 26.33
C LEU A 222 5.49 1.67 25.55
N MET A 223 5.63 2.31 24.39
CA MET A 223 6.88 2.24 23.61
C MET A 223 8.05 2.86 24.37
N GLU A 224 7.86 3.98 25.06
CA GLU A 224 8.91 4.59 25.87
C GLU A 224 9.25 3.70 27.07
N CYS A 225 8.26 3.13 27.77
CA CYS A 225 8.50 2.13 28.82
C CYS A 225 9.35 0.96 28.31
N GLU A 226 9.03 0.42 27.14
CA GLU A 226 9.76 -0.71 26.55
C GLU A 226 11.18 -0.32 26.14
N LYS A 227 11.40 0.90 25.64
CA LYS A 227 12.74 1.43 25.37
C LYS A 227 13.56 1.56 26.65
N PHE A 228 12.98 2.11 27.72
CA PHE A 228 13.66 2.23 29.02
C PHE A 228 14.03 0.86 29.62
N LEU A 229 13.14 -0.13 29.51
CA LEU A 229 13.43 -1.49 29.99
C LEU A 229 14.47 -2.23 29.13
N ASN A 230 14.44 -2.05 27.81
CA ASN A 230 15.36 -2.73 26.89
C ASN A 230 16.76 -2.09 26.85
N ASN A 231 16.85 -0.77 27.05
CA ASN A 231 18.14 -0.08 27.06
C ASN A 231 18.89 -0.26 28.39
N GLY A 232 18.24 -0.80 29.43
CA GLY A 232 18.82 -0.93 30.77
C GLY A 232 19.14 0.44 31.39
N LYS A 233 19.18 0.49 32.73
CA LYS A 233 20.08 1.46 33.37
C LYS A 233 21.51 0.93 33.30
#